data_AF-A0A378MD62-F1
#
_entry.id   AF-A0A378MD62-F1
#
_cell.length_a   1.000
_cell.length_b   1.000
_cell.length_c   1.000
_cell.angle_alpha   90.00
_cell.angle_beta   90.00
_cell.angle_gamma   90.00
#
_symmetry.space_group_name_H-M   'P 1'
#
loop_
_entity.id
_entity.type
_entity.pdbx_description
1 polymer ?
#
loop_
_entity_poly.entity_id
_entity_poly.type
_entity_poly.pdbx_seq_one_letter_code
_entity_poly.pdbx_strand_id
1 'polypeptide(L)'
;MKKYPKWLFVCIFLFSFLLVISLFQAEPKAAQLSPRTFHPVEIHTVYDTSVFVLGNAAPNSIVTIQTSYRSYRARTSNTGYYGITLDQKERVNAKITVACDSVWYRTSTTYVKKT
;
A
#
# COMPACT_ATOMS: atom_id res chain seq x y z
N MET A 1 64.11 18.64 33.16
CA MET A 1 62.76 18.67 32.54
C MET A 1 62.89 18.29 31.07
N LYS A 2 62.32 17.15 30.63
CA LYS A 2 62.43 16.70 29.22
C LYS A 2 61.51 17.56 28.34
N LYS A 3 62.10 18.30 27.39
CA LYS A 3 61.36 19.12 26.41
C LYS A 3 60.78 18.18 25.36
N TYR A 4 59.46 18.01 25.36
CA TYR A 4 58.78 17.24 24.33
C TYR A 4 58.88 17.97 22.98
N PRO A 5 59.21 17.27 21.88
CA PRO A 5 59.30 17.89 20.57
C PRO A 5 57.92 18.35 20.11
N LYS A 6 57.84 19.55 19.51
CA LYS A 6 56.58 20.18 19.09
C LYS A 6 55.74 19.30 18.17
N TRP A 7 56.36 18.42 17.40
CA TRP A 7 55.70 17.48 16.50
C TRP A 7 54.86 16.41 17.22
N LEU A 8 55.22 16.06 18.46
CA LEU A 8 54.45 15.12 19.29
C LEU A 8 53.05 15.68 19.61
N PHE A 9 52.95 16.98 19.90
CA PHE A 9 51.67 17.64 20.17
C PHE A 9 50.78 17.69 18.93
N VAL A 10 51.38 17.85 17.75
CA VAL A 10 50.64 17.81 16.47
C VAL A 10 50.06 16.43 16.24
N CYS A 11 50.84 15.36 16.44
CA CYS A 11 50.36 13.98 16.30
C CYS A 11 49.22 13.65 17.27
N ILE A 12 49.33 14.09 18.53
CA ILE A 12 48.28 13.86 19.55
C ILE A 12 46.99 14.58 19.14
N PHE A 13 47.09 15.82 18.66
CA PHE A 13 45.91 16.58 18.22
C PHE A 13 45.23 15.92 17.02
N LEU A 14 46.01 15.47 16.03
CA LEU A 14 45.49 14.81 14.83
C LEU A 14 44.82 13.47 15.15
N PHE A 15 45.41 12.70 16.07
CA PHE A 15 44.83 11.43 16.53
C PHE A 15 43.54 11.65 17.34
N SER A 16 43.51 12.68 18.19
CA SER A 16 42.30 13.05 18.93
C SER A 16 41.18 13.51 18.00
N PHE A 17 41.51 14.24 16.93
CA PHE A 17 40.54 14.69 15.94
C PHE A 17 39.96 13.53 15.13
N LEU A 18 40.81 12.58 14.69
CA LEU A 18 40.37 11.35 14.03
C LEU A 18 39.46 10.48 14.91
N LEU A 19 39.75 10.40 16.21
CA LEU A 19 38.95 9.62 17.16
C LEU A 19 37.58 10.27 17.45
N VAL A 20 37.50 11.60 17.41
CA VAL A 20 36.20 12.31 17.53
C VAL A 20 35.35 12.12 16.27
N ILE A 21 35.95 12.11 15.08
CA ILE A 21 35.22 11.85 13.82
C ILE A 21 34.65 10.43 13.78
N SER A 22 35.39 9.42 14.26
CA SER A 22 34.90 8.03 14.28
C SER A 22 33.74 7.83 15.26
N LEU A 23 33.70 8.58 16.36
CA LEU A 23 32.57 8.57 17.31
C LEU A 23 31.31 9.28 16.77
N PHE A 24 31.44 10.12 15.75
CA PHE A 24 30.32 10.87 15.14
C PHE A 24 29.65 10.13 13.96
N GLN A 25 30.16 8.95 13.58
CA GLN A 25 29.65 8.13 12.47
C GLN A 25 28.49 7.19 12.86
N ALA A 26 27.94 7.29 14.07
CA ALA A 26 26.69 6.60 14.39
C ALA A 26 25.52 7.39 13.78
N GLU A 27 25.26 7.18 12.49
CA GLU A 27 24.00 7.61 11.89
C GLU A 27 22.85 7.11 12.78
N PRO A 28 21.90 7.96 13.21
CA PRO A 28 20.72 7.47 13.89
C PRO A 28 20.03 6.54 12.90
N LYS A 29 20.06 5.23 13.18
CA LYS A 29 19.23 4.25 12.45
C LYS A 29 17.78 4.69 12.64
N ALA A 30 17.30 5.51 11.71
CA ALA A 30 15.92 5.92 11.65
C ALA A 30 15.09 4.64 11.74
N ALA A 31 14.15 4.60 12.69
CA ALA A 31 13.24 3.47 12.82
C ALA A 31 12.57 3.26 11.46
N GLN A 32 12.96 2.21 10.75
CA GLN A 32 12.32 1.85 9.49
C GLN A 32 10.89 1.43 9.82
N LEU A 33 9.93 2.30 9.53
CA LEU A 33 8.51 1.95 9.53
C LEU A 33 8.34 0.76 8.59
N SER A 34 7.82 -0.36 9.10
CA SER A 34 7.50 -1.52 8.27
C SER A 34 6.66 -1.07 7.07
N PRO A 35 6.96 -1.53 5.84
CA PRO A 35 6.18 -1.14 4.67
C PRO A 35 4.69 -1.42 4.92
N ARG A 36 3.85 -0.40 4.76
CA ARG A 36 2.40 -0.57 4.89
C ARG A 36 1.92 -1.49 3.76
N THR A 37 1.64 -2.75 4.05
CA THR A 37 1.09 -3.68 3.05
C THR A 37 -0.37 -3.32 2.81
N PHE A 38 -0.69 -2.95 1.57
CA PHE A 38 -2.08 -2.72 1.15
C PHE A 38 -2.60 -3.96 0.44
N HIS A 39 -3.82 -4.38 0.77
CA HIS A 39 -4.49 -5.50 0.10
C HIS A 39 -5.34 -4.98 -1.07
N PRO A 40 -5.23 -5.54 -2.28
CA PRO A 40 -6.13 -5.16 -3.36
C PRO A 40 -7.54 -5.68 -3.04
N VAL A 41 -8.57 -4.94 -3.45
CA VAL A 41 -9.92 -5.49 -3.51
C VAL A 41 -9.95 -6.58 -4.59
N GLU A 42 -10.48 -7.74 -4.26
CA GLU A 42 -10.67 -8.81 -5.22
C GLU A 42 -12.01 -8.62 -5.94
N ILE A 43 -12.00 -8.80 -7.25
CA ILE A 43 -13.20 -8.74 -8.09
C ILE A 43 -13.21 -10.04 -8.91
N HIS A 44 -14.26 -10.83 -8.76
CA HIS A 44 -14.44 -12.03 -9.58
C HIS A 44 -14.63 -11.64 -11.05
N THR A 45 -14.41 -12.60 -11.94
CA THR A 45 -14.64 -12.37 -13.37
C THR A 45 -16.10 -12.02 -13.61
N VAL A 46 -16.34 -10.89 -14.28
CA VAL A 46 -17.67 -10.44 -14.70
C VAL A 46 -17.82 -10.69 -16.19
N TYR A 47 -18.89 -11.35 -16.60
CA TYR A 47 -19.21 -11.60 -18.00
C TYR A 47 -20.31 -10.67 -18.50
N ASP A 48 -20.41 -10.51 -19.82
CA ASP A 48 -21.49 -9.76 -20.48
C ASP A 48 -22.90 -10.31 -20.22
N THR A 49 -22.99 -11.58 -19.84
CA THR A 49 -24.23 -12.22 -19.41
C THR A 49 -24.51 -12.09 -17.90
N SER A 50 -23.52 -11.65 -17.11
CA SER A 50 -23.61 -11.56 -15.66
C SER A 50 -24.57 -10.47 -15.21
N VAL A 51 -25.40 -10.80 -14.23
CA VAL A 51 -26.30 -9.86 -13.54
C VAL A 51 -25.81 -9.49 -12.16
N PHE A 52 -24.63 -9.99 -11.78
CA PHE A 52 -24.02 -9.78 -10.47
C PHE A 52 -22.53 -9.48 -10.60
N VAL A 53 -22.01 -8.70 -9.65
CA VAL A 53 -20.57 -8.53 -9.43
C VAL A 53 -20.25 -9.02 -8.03
N LEU A 54 -19.29 -9.94 -7.95
CA LEU A 54 -18.89 -10.61 -6.72
C LEU A 54 -17.41 -10.34 -6.46
N GLY A 55 -17.00 -10.42 -5.20
CA GLY A 55 -15.58 -10.39 -4.84
C GLY A 55 -15.37 -10.34 -3.33
N ASN A 56 -14.12 -10.08 -2.95
CA ASN A 56 -13.70 -9.96 -1.56
C ASN A 56 -13.03 -8.60 -1.31
N ALA A 57 -13.33 -8.01 -0.16
CA ALA A 57 -12.71 -6.78 0.33
C ALA A 57 -12.52 -6.87 1.85
N ALA A 58 -12.25 -5.74 2.51
CA ALA A 58 -12.13 -5.73 3.97
C ALA A 58 -13.42 -6.26 4.61
N PRO A 59 -13.35 -7.11 5.66
CA PRO A 59 -14.51 -7.54 6.43
C PRO A 59 -15.31 -6.38 7.02
N ASN A 60 -16.64 -6.50 7.03
CA ASN A 60 -17.59 -5.54 7.61
C ASN A 60 -17.48 -4.08 7.11
N SER A 61 -16.86 -3.85 5.96
CA SER A 61 -16.64 -2.54 5.36
C SER A 61 -17.69 -2.20 4.30
N ILE A 62 -17.66 -0.97 3.81
CA ILE A 62 -18.48 -0.54 2.68
C ILE A 62 -17.63 -0.58 1.42
N VAL A 63 -18.13 -1.26 0.38
CA VAL A 63 -17.57 -1.24 -0.97
C VAL A 63 -18.42 -0.36 -1.86
N THR A 64 -17.77 0.44 -2.71
CA THR A 64 -18.39 1.23 -3.76
C THR A 64 -17.95 0.65 -5.11
N ILE A 65 -18.92 0.16 -5.88
CA ILE A 65 -18.70 -0.40 -7.20
C ILE A 65 -19.16 0.63 -8.22
N GLN A 66 -18.28 1.06 -9.09
CA GLN A 66 -18.56 2.02 -10.14
C GLN A 66 -18.49 1.33 -11.50
N THR A 67 -19.61 1.34 -12.21
CA THR A 67 -19.71 0.86 -13.60
C THR A 67 -19.84 2.05 -14.55
N SER A 68 -20.00 1.77 -15.84
CA SER A 68 -20.12 2.82 -16.87
C SER A 68 -21.36 3.70 -16.68
N TYR A 69 -22.42 3.14 -16.09
CA TYR A 69 -23.75 3.77 -16.02
C TYR A 69 -24.15 4.16 -14.60
N ARG A 70 -23.66 3.44 -13.59
CA ARG A 70 -24.13 3.61 -12.21
C ARG A 70 -23.05 3.32 -11.18
N SER A 71 -23.24 3.85 -9.99
CA SER A 71 -22.48 3.49 -8.80
C SER A 71 -23.39 2.74 -7.83
N TYR A 72 -22.87 1.64 -7.30
CA TYR A 72 -23.52 0.78 -6.32
C TYR A 72 -22.73 0.81 -5.03
N ARG A 73 -23.41 0.62 -3.90
CA ARG A 73 -22.80 0.48 -2.59
C ARG A 73 -23.30 -0.78 -1.93
N ALA A 74 -22.38 -1.55 -1.36
CA ALA A 74 -22.71 -2.74 -0.60
C ALA A 74 -21.84 -2.83 0.66
N ARG A 75 -22.37 -3.49 1.68
CA ARG A 75 -21.59 -3.85 2.86
C ARG A 75 -21.02 -5.25 2.67
N THR A 76 -19.74 -5.43 2.98
CA THR A 76 -19.10 -6.74 2.97
C THR A 76 -19.52 -7.55 4.20
N SER A 77 -19.54 -8.87 4.06
CA SER A 77 -19.78 -9.81 5.15
C SER A 77 -18.61 -9.85 6.16
N ASN A 78 -18.76 -10.63 7.23
CA ASN A 78 -17.71 -10.82 8.24
C ASN A 78 -16.44 -11.51 7.70
N THR A 79 -16.52 -12.16 6.53
CA THR A 79 -15.38 -12.76 5.83
C THR A 79 -14.83 -11.85 4.73
N GLY A 80 -15.45 -10.69 4.48
CA GLY A 80 -15.04 -9.76 3.43
C GLY A 80 -15.75 -9.95 2.08
N TYR A 81 -16.56 -11.00 1.94
CA TYR A 81 -17.31 -11.26 0.72
C TYR A 81 -18.38 -10.19 0.47
N TYR A 82 -18.50 -9.73 -0.77
CA TYR A 82 -19.57 -8.86 -1.23
C TYR A 82 -20.18 -9.37 -2.54
N GLY A 83 -21.46 -9.03 -2.74
CA GLY A 83 -22.17 -9.27 -3.99
C GLY A 83 -23.16 -8.14 -4.26
N ILE A 84 -23.18 -7.64 -5.49
CA ILE A 84 -24.17 -6.67 -5.94
C ILE A 84 -24.92 -7.21 -7.16
N THR A 85 -26.20 -6.89 -7.24
CA THR A 85 -27.01 -7.08 -8.45
C THR A 85 -26.91 -5.84 -9.32
N LEU A 86 -26.64 -6.03 -10.60
CA LEU A 86 -26.62 -4.95 -11.58
C LEU A 86 -28.05 -4.73 -12.10
N ASP A 87 -28.44 -3.47 -12.29
CA ASP A 87 -29.76 -3.14 -12.86
C ASP A 87 -29.87 -3.59 -14.33
N GLN A 88 -28.73 -3.64 -15.02
CA GLN A 88 -28.62 -4.06 -16.41
C GLN A 88 -27.28 -4.75 -16.65
N LYS A 89 -27.22 -5.58 -17.69
CA LYS A 89 -25.98 -6.23 -18.13
C LYS A 89 -25.00 -5.19 -18.67
N GLU A 90 -23.73 -5.35 -18.32
CA GLU A 90 -22.66 -4.48 -18.82
C GLU A 90 -22.14 -4.99 -20.16
N ARG A 91 -21.69 -4.06 -21.01
CA ARG A 91 -21.13 -4.40 -22.33
C ARG A 91 -19.75 -5.06 -22.17
N VAL A 92 -19.36 -5.89 -23.14
CA VAL A 92 -17.99 -6.43 -23.23
C VAL A 92 -16.98 -5.26 -23.20
N ASN A 93 -15.89 -5.43 -22.44
CA ASN A 93 -14.85 -4.45 -22.16
C ASN A 93 -15.32 -3.20 -21.37
N ALA A 94 -16.53 -3.19 -20.82
CA ALA A 94 -16.94 -2.16 -19.87
C ALA A 94 -16.03 -2.22 -18.63
N LYS A 95 -15.64 -1.04 -18.14
CA LYS A 95 -14.77 -0.89 -16.97
C LYS A 95 -15.62 -0.95 -15.70
N ILE A 96 -15.23 -1.83 -14.77
CA ILE A 96 -15.81 -1.92 -13.43
C ILE A 96 -14.72 -1.60 -12.43
N THR A 97 -14.96 -0.63 -11.56
CA THR A 97 -14.01 -0.21 -10.53
C THR A 97 -14.63 -0.46 -9.17
N VAL A 98 -13.89 -1.09 -8.25
CA VAL A 98 -14.36 -1.37 -6.89
C VAL A 98 -13.41 -0.75 -5.89
N ALA A 99 -13.94 0.18 -5.08
CA ALA A 99 -13.25 0.81 -3.97
C ALA A 99 -13.80 0.29 -2.64
N CYS A 100 -12.94 0.17 -1.64
CA CYS A 100 -13.31 -0.22 -0.29
C CYS A 100 -13.05 0.93 0.66
N ASP A 101 -13.96 1.19 1.58
CA ASP A 101 -13.81 2.16 2.66
C ASP A 101 -12.98 1.55 3.80
N SER A 102 -11.71 1.22 3.49
CA SER A 102 -10.74 0.72 4.45
C SER A 102 -9.36 1.22 4.09
N VAL A 103 -8.62 1.72 5.09
CA VAL A 103 -7.29 2.31 4.92
C VAL A 103 -6.25 1.28 4.44
N TRP A 104 -6.55 -0.01 4.60
CA TRP A 104 -5.64 -1.11 4.26
C TRP A 104 -5.93 -1.71 2.88
N TYR A 105 -7.00 -1.28 2.21
CA TYR A 105 -7.40 -1.81 0.92
C TYR A 105 -7.22 -0.80 -0.20
N ARG A 106 -6.77 -1.27 -1.37
CA ARG A 106 -6.69 -0.46 -2.59
C ARG A 106 -7.81 -0.78 -3.54
N THR A 107 -8.28 0.26 -4.22
CA THR A 107 -9.23 0.18 -5.32
C THR A 107 -8.70 -0.75 -6.42
N SER A 108 -9.57 -1.63 -6.90
CA SER A 108 -9.28 -2.52 -8.01
C SER A 108 -10.17 -2.22 -9.20
N THR A 109 -9.73 -2.60 -10.39
CA THR A 109 -10.47 -2.43 -11.63
C THR A 109 -10.46 -3.75 -12.38
N THR A 110 -11.61 -4.09 -12.98
CA THR A 110 -11.75 -5.20 -13.91
C THR A 110 -12.49 -4.76 -15.16
N TYR A 111 -12.44 -5.61 -16.18
CA TYR A 111 -13.16 -5.42 -17.43
C TYR A 111 -14.08 -6.59 -17.67
N VAL A 112 -15.29 -6.29 -18.16
CA VAL A 112 -16.29 -7.30 -18.48
C VAL A 112 -15.80 -8.15 -19.65
N LYS A 113 -15.75 -9.46 -19.44
CA LYS A 113 -15.33 -10.43 -20.46
C LYS A 113 -16.51 -10.92 -21.27
N LYS A 114 -16.25 -11.32 -22.51
CA LYS A 114 -17.22 -12.04 -23.33
C LYS A 114 -17.34 -13.48 -22.82
N THR A 115 -18.58 -13.97 -22.68
CA THR A 115 -18.87 -15.38 -22.37
C THR A 115 -18.48 -16.29 -23.54
#